data_AF-A0A938BIZ3-F1
#
_entry.id   AF-A0A938BIZ3-F1
#
_cell.length_a   1.000
_cell.length_b   1.000
_cell.length_c   1.000
_cell.angle_alpha   90.00
_cell.angle_beta   90.00
_cell.angle_gamma   90.00
#
_symmetry.space_group_name_H-M   'P 1'
#
loop_
_entity.id
_entity.type
_entity.pdbx_description
1 polymer ?
#
loop_
_entity_poly.entity_id
_entity_poly.type
_entity_poly.pdbx_seq_one_letter_code
_entity_poly.pdbx_strand_id
1 'polypeptide(L)'
;MPLSIEDHAFSVVSAGYTILPNQLSETELDAFRGCVDHAFEAMRRAVTQGRTDPVFNFPSVQAMYVWGDACVQLLEHDVIHDLTAALMREYRLWGYNVLASAPNREGHELPMLDGQEGIGYHQDFTLPFHGAPRPFYLWHFVCLDDVSPENGATWIIPGSHRANDLT
;
A
#
# COMPACT_ATOMS: atom_id res chain seq x y z
N MET A 1 17.06 8.46 18.82
CA MET A 1 15.72 9.06 19.03
C MET A 1 14.90 8.74 17.79
N PRO A 2 13.61 8.39 17.92
CA PRO A 2 12.74 8.28 16.76
C PRO A 2 12.72 9.62 16.00
N LEU A 3 12.61 9.55 14.67
CA LEU A 3 12.48 10.73 13.82
C LEU A 3 11.13 11.40 14.06
N SER A 4 11.04 12.72 13.88
CA SER A 4 9.77 13.43 13.96
C SER A 4 8.96 13.27 12.65
N ILE A 5 7.69 13.70 12.67
CA ILE A 5 6.87 13.76 11.44
C ILE A 5 7.53 14.67 10.39
N GLU A 6 8.15 15.77 10.80
CA GLU A 6 8.86 16.68 9.90
C GLU A 6 10.08 16.02 9.25
N ASP A 7 10.85 15.21 9.99
CA ASP A 7 11.98 14.46 9.45
C ASP A 7 11.51 13.41 8.42
N HIS A 8 10.38 12.76 8.69
CA HIS A 8 9.76 11.81 7.77
C HIS A 8 9.20 12.50 6.53
N ALA A 9 8.53 13.64 6.68
CA ALA A 9 8.05 14.46 5.56
C ALA A 9 9.22 14.95 4.69
N PHE A 10 10.32 15.41 5.31
CA PHE A 10 11.54 15.78 4.59
C PHE A 10 12.13 14.59 3.82
N SER A 11 12.11 13.40 4.41
CA SER A 11 12.56 12.16 3.73
C SER A 11 11.70 11.84 2.51
N VAL A 12 10.37 11.99 2.60
CA VAL A 12 9.49 11.80 1.43
C VAL A 12 9.79 12.82 0.34
N VAL A 13 9.99 14.10 0.67
CA VAL A 13 10.33 15.13 -0.32
C VAL A 13 11.69 14.84 -0.98
N SER A 14 12.69 14.44 -0.18
CA SER A 14 14.09 14.30 -0.62
C SER A 14 14.42 12.92 -1.23
N ALA A 15 13.74 11.85 -0.84
CA ALA A 15 14.00 10.48 -1.31
C ALA A 15 12.78 9.84 -1.99
N GLY A 16 11.59 10.44 -1.90
CA GLY A 16 10.36 9.90 -2.49
C GLY A 16 9.66 8.85 -1.62
N TYR A 17 10.23 8.52 -0.46
CA TYR A 17 9.66 7.57 0.49
C TYR A 17 10.21 7.81 1.90
N THR A 18 9.57 7.19 2.88
CA THR A 18 10.05 7.06 4.25
C THR A 18 9.53 5.75 4.85
N ILE A 19 10.17 5.25 5.90
CA ILE A 19 9.73 4.06 6.64
C ILE A 19 9.52 4.45 8.09
N LEU A 20 8.34 4.13 8.62
CA LEU A 20 7.99 4.32 10.03
C LEU A 20 7.80 2.94 10.67
N PRO A 21 8.73 2.47 11.52
CA PRO A 21 8.62 1.15 12.14
C PRO A 21 7.61 1.14 13.28
N ASN A 22 6.97 -0.01 13.52
CA ASN A 22 6.15 -0.27 14.72
C ASN A 22 5.02 0.74 14.94
N GLN A 23 4.30 1.11 13.88
CA GLN A 23 3.18 2.05 13.97
C GLN A 23 1.90 1.42 14.53
N LEU A 24 1.80 0.09 14.46
CA LEU A 24 0.70 -0.67 15.05
C LEU A 24 1.26 -1.59 16.14
N SER A 25 0.51 -1.73 17.22
CA SER A 25 0.73 -2.79 18.21
C SER A 25 0.33 -4.16 17.66
N GLU A 26 0.84 -5.23 18.27
CA GLU A 26 0.43 -6.60 17.91
C GLU A 26 -1.09 -6.81 18.02
N THR A 27 -1.74 -6.19 19.00
CA THR A 27 -3.20 -6.29 19.16
C THR A 27 -3.96 -5.62 18.02
N GLU A 28 -3.47 -4.47 17.54
CA GLU A 28 -4.06 -3.79 16.37
C GLU A 28 -3.80 -4.59 15.09
N LEU A 29 -2.58 -5.13 14.94
CA LEU A 29 -2.24 -6.01 13.82
C LEU A 29 -3.14 -7.24 13.78
N ASP A 30 -3.35 -7.92 14.91
CA ASP A 30 -4.20 -9.11 14.99
C ASP A 30 -5.67 -8.80 14.64
N ALA A 31 -6.19 -7.68 15.14
CA ALA A 31 -7.54 -7.22 14.80
C ALA A 31 -7.67 -6.92 13.30
N PHE A 32 -6.65 -6.29 12.71
CA PHE A 32 -6.64 -5.97 11.29
C PHE A 32 -6.46 -7.22 10.41
N ARG A 33 -5.58 -8.16 10.79
CA ARG A 33 -5.43 -9.47 10.15
C ARG A 33 -6.75 -10.23 10.12
N GLY A 34 -7.52 -10.22 11.22
CA GLY A 34 -8.87 -10.82 11.25
C GLY A 34 -9.84 -10.21 10.23
N CYS A 35 -9.79 -8.89 10.03
CA CYS A 35 -10.60 -8.22 9.01
C CYS A 35 -10.14 -8.60 7.58
N VAL A 36 -8.83 -8.70 7.36
CA VAL A 36 -8.22 -9.09 6.10
C VAL A 36 -8.55 -10.54 5.73
N ASP A 37 -8.47 -11.47 6.69
CA ASP A 37 -8.85 -12.87 6.49
C ASP A 37 -10.31 -13.00 6.07
N HIS A 38 -11.20 -12.25 6.74
CA HIS A 38 -12.62 -12.21 6.38
C HIS A 38 -12.83 -11.67 4.96
N ALA A 39 -12.12 -10.59 4.60
CA ALA A 39 -12.18 -9.97 3.28
C ALA A 39 -11.72 -10.93 2.17
N PHE A 40 -10.55 -11.56 2.34
CA PHE A 40 -10.03 -12.53 1.37
C PHE A 40 -10.89 -13.77 1.25
N GLU A 41 -11.46 -14.26 2.35
CA GLU A 41 -12.36 -15.40 2.33
C GLU A 41 -13.66 -15.07 1.55
N ALA A 42 -14.19 -13.86 1.71
CA ALA A 42 -15.32 -13.41 0.89
C ALA A 42 -14.96 -13.26 -0.60
N MET A 43 -13.76 -12.73 -0.91
CA MET A 43 -13.23 -12.67 -2.28
C MET A 43 -13.10 -14.07 -2.89
N ARG A 44 -12.51 -15.04 -2.17
CA ARG A 44 -12.38 -16.43 -2.64
C ARG A 44 -13.75 -17.03 -2.97
N ARG A 45 -14.74 -16.87 -2.10
CA ARG A 45 -16.11 -17.33 -2.36
C ARG A 45 -16.72 -16.68 -3.61
N ALA A 46 -16.50 -15.38 -3.80
CA ALA A 46 -16.99 -14.66 -4.98
C ALA A 46 -16.37 -15.21 -6.28
N VAL A 47 -15.06 -15.49 -6.27
CA VAL A 47 -14.34 -16.08 -7.40
C VAL A 47 -14.84 -17.49 -7.69
N THR A 48 -15.03 -18.34 -6.68
CA THR A 48 -15.60 -19.69 -6.86
C THR A 48 -17.02 -19.66 -7.44
N GLN A 49 -17.75 -18.57 -7.22
CA GLN A 49 -19.07 -18.33 -7.82
C GLN A 49 -19.03 -17.73 -9.24
N GLY A 50 -17.84 -17.65 -9.85
CA GLY A 50 -17.65 -17.15 -11.22
C GLY A 50 -17.69 -15.63 -11.34
N ARG A 51 -17.56 -14.88 -10.23
CA ARG A 51 -17.35 -13.43 -10.30
C ARG A 51 -15.88 -13.18 -10.63
N THR A 52 -15.64 -12.40 -11.67
CA THR A 52 -14.28 -12.03 -12.07
C THR A 52 -13.72 -10.98 -11.12
N ASP A 53 -12.49 -11.20 -10.66
CA ASP A 53 -11.70 -10.17 -9.99
C ASP A 53 -11.19 -9.17 -11.03
N PRO A 54 -11.44 -7.85 -10.89
CA PRO A 54 -10.87 -6.86 -11.80
C PRO A 54 -9.35 -6.77 -11.63
N VAL A 55 -8.63 -7.36 -12.60
CA VAL A 55 -7.36 -6.84 -13.18
C VAL A 55 -6.33 -6.32 -12.17
N PHE A 56 -6.01 -7.09 -11.14
CA PHE A 56 -4.74 -6.93 -10.43
C PHE A 56 -3.96 -8.24 -10.52
N ASN A 57 -2.66 -8.12 -10.81
CA ASN A 57 -1.75 -9.26 -10.99
C ASN A 57 -1.45 -9.99 -9.67
N PHE A 58 -2.14 -9.63 -8.58
CA PHE A 58 -2.00 -10.18 -7.24
C PHE A 58 -3.38 -10.19 -6.56
N PRO A 59 -3.62 -11.14 -5.64
CA PRO A 59 -4.86 -11.18 -4.87
C PRO A 59 -5.01 -9.88 -4.08
N SER A 60 -6.14 -9.21 -4.25
CA SER A 60 -6.41 -7.95 -3.56
C SER A 60 -7.88 -7.82 -3.18
N VAL A 61 -8.14 -7.11 -2.09
CA VAL A 61 -9.51 -6.71 -1.72
C VAL A 61 -9.55 -5.22 -1.56
N GLN A 62 -10.51 -4.59 -2.24
CA GLN A 62 -10.72 -3.15 -2.21
C GLN A 62 -11.69 -2.75 -1.11
N ALA A 63 -11.72 -1.44 -0.84
CA ALA A 63 -12.62 -0.81 0.13
C ALA A 63 -12.51 -1.44 1.53
N MET A 64 -11.28 -1.61 2.03
CA MET A 64 -11.02 -2.29 3.31
C MET A 64 -11.82 -1.71 4.50
N TYR A 65 -12.22 -0.44 4.44
CA TYR A 65 -13.07 0.23 5.42
C TYR A 65 -14.46 -0.41 5.63
N VAL A 66 -14.92 -1.33 4.76
CA VAL A 66 -16.21 -2.03 4.96
C VAL A 66 -16.08 -3.38 5.68
N TRP A 67 -14.85 -3.82 5.98
CA TRP A 67 -14.58 -5.19 6.44
C TRP A 67 -14.41 -5.34 7.96
N GLY A 68 -14.42 -4.23 8.71
CA GLY A 68 -14.43 -4.23 10.17
C GLY A 68 -13.93 -2.92 10.78
N ASP A 69 -14.17 -2.77 12.09
CA ASP A 69 -13.82 -1.55 12.83
C ASP A 69 -12.31 -1.28 12.83
N ALA A 70 -11.48 -2.32 12.88
CA ALA A 70 -10.02 -2.17 12.83
C ALA A 70 -9.56 -1.51 11.51
N CYS A 71 -10.25 -1.76 10.40
CA CYS A 71 -9.95 -1.09 9.13
C CYS A 71 -10.31 0.40 9.15
N VAL A 72 -11.43 0.74 9.78
CA VAL A 72 -11.81 2.15 9.95
C VAL A 72 -10.84 2.85 10.90
N GLN A 73 -10.44 2.20 11.99
CA GLN A 73 -9.47 2.72 12.94
C GLN A 73 -8.11 3.01 12.30
N LEU A 74 -7.66 2.16 11.35
CA LEU A 74 -6.43 2.45 10.61
C LEU A 74 -6.53 3.75 9.81
N LEU A 75 -7.69 4.04 9.22
CA LEU A 75 -7.90 5.29 8.47
C LEU A 75 -7.85 6.53 9.37
N GLU A 76 -8.08 6.37 10.67
CA GLU A 76 -8.06 7.44 11.68
C GLU A 76 -6.70 7.52 12.40
N HIS A 77 -5.68 6.77 11.95
CA HIS A 77 -4.40 6.69 12.64
C HIS A 77 -3.62 8.02 12.50
N ASP A 78 -3.28 8.64 13.64
CA ASP A 78 -2.65 9.98 13.70
C ASP A 78 -1.47 10.13 12.75
N VAL A 79 -0.57 9.15 12.70
CA VAL A 79 0.62 9.20 11.84
C VAL A 79 0.28 9.30 10.35
N ILE A 80 -0.79 8.65 9.89
CA ILE A 80 -1.24 8.76 8.50
C ILE A 80 -1.72 10.19 8.25
N HIS A 81 -2.52 10.75 9.15
CA HIS A 81 -3.04 12.11 9.03
C HIS A 81 -1.95 13.18 9.13
N ASP A 82 -1.07 13.08 10.12
CA ASP A 82 0.00 14.05 10.38
C ASP A 82 1.01 14.09 9.22
N LEU A 83 1.46 12.92 8.75
CA LEU A 83 2.38 12.84 7.62
C LEU A 83 1.71 13.32 6.33
N THR A 84 0.46 12.95 6.09
CA THR A 84 -0.29 13.42 4.92
C THR A 84 -0.51 14.92 4.99
N ALA A 85 -0.88 15.48 6.14
CA ALA A 85 -1.08 16.92 6.32
C ALA A 85 0.21 17.73 6.14
N ALA A 86 1.35 17.18 6.59
CA ALA A 86 2.66 17.80 6.40
C ALA A 86 3.05 17.90 4.92
N LEU A 87 2.64 16.94 4.09
CA LEU A 87 2.99 16.86 2.66
C LEU A 87 1.91 17.45 1.75
N MET A 88 0.65 17.28 2.11
CA MET A 88 -0.56 17.61 1.36
C MET A 88 -1.42 18.54 2.21
N ARG A 89 -1.77 19.72 1.69
CA ARG A 89 -2.58 20.69 2.45
C ARG A 89 -3.98 20.18 2.76
N GLU A 90 -4.59 19.61 1.73
CA GLU A 90 -5.93 19.06 1.72
C GLU A 90 -5.82 17.69 1.07
N TYR A 91 -6.43 16.68 1.69
CA TYR A 91 -6.34 15.31 1.23
C TYR A 91 -7.67 14.59 1.45
N ARG A 92 -7.87 13.52 0.69
CA ARG A 92 -9.01 12.62 0.79
C ARG A 92 -8.55 11.22 0.47
N LEU A 93 -9.23 10.22 1.02
CA LEU A 93 -8.98 8.83 0.66
C LEU A 93 -9.34 8.62 -0.82
N TRP A 94 -8.40 8.10 -1.59
CA TRP A 94 -8.64 7.70 -2.98
C TRP A 94 -9.03 6.23 -3.08
N GLY A 95 -8.28 5.38 -2.39
CA GLY A 95 -8.48 3.94 -2.37
C GLY A 95 -7.88 3.35 -1.11
N TYR A 96 -8.42 2.22 -0.67
CA TYR A 96 -7.94 1.50 0.49
C TYR A 96 -8.09 0.01 0.24
N ASN A 97 -6.96 -0.62 -0.04
CA ASN A 97 -6.90 -1.99 -0.51
C ASN A 97 -5.95 -2.79 0.39
N VAL A 98 -6.23 -4.07 0.55
CA VAL A 98 -5.24 -5.04 1.03
C VAL A 98 -4.69 -5.80 -0.16
N LEU A 99 -3.38 -6.03 -0.14
CA LEU A 99 -2.64 -6.77 -1.16
C LEU A 99 -2.00 -7.97 -0.49
N ALA A 100 -2.11 -9.15 -1.10
CA ALA A 100 -1.31 -10.30 -0.71
C ALA A 100 -0.20 -10.50 -1.76
N SER A 101 1.06 -10.62 -1.31
CA SER A 101 2.08 -11.16 -2.19
C SER A 101 1.70 -12.61 -2.48
N ALA A 102 1.38 -12.93 -3.74
CA ALA A 102 1.22 -14.33 -4.11
C ALA A 102 2.58 -15.00 -3.93
N PRO A 103 2.68 -16.13 -3.21
CA PRO A 103 3.94 -16.84 -3.13
C PRO A 103 4.37 -17.23 -4.53
N ASN A 104 5.61 -16.87 -4.90
CA ASN A 104 6.30 -17.51 -6.00
C ASN A 104 6.65 -18.94 -5.56
N ARG A 105 5.69 -19.89 -5.63
CA ARG A 105 5.90 -21.33 -5.90
C ARG A 105 4.69 -22.21 -5.52
N GLU A 106 4.38 -23.12 -6.46
CA GLU A 106 3.85 -24.47 -6.29
C GLU A 106 2.78 -24.68 -5.19
N GLY A 107 1.49 -24.51 -5.53
CA GLY A 107 0.41 -25.18 -4.79
C GLY A 107 -0.81 -24.33 -4.42
N HIS A 108 -0.80 -23.03 -4.67
CA HIS A 108 -2.00 -22.20 -4.54
C HIS A 108 -2.38 -21.62 -5.90
N GLU A 109 -3.34 -22.28 -6.56
CA GLU A 109 -3.89 -21.94 -7.87
C GLU A 109 -4.74 -20.67 -7.83
N LEU A 110 -4.13 -19.52 -7.54
CA LEU A 110 -4.58 -18.32 -8.23
C LEU A 110 -3.68 -18.21 -9.46
N PRO A 111 -4.23 -18.31 -10.69
CA PRO A 111 -3.41 -18.27 -11.89
C PRO A 111 -2.72 -16.90 -11.95
N MET A 112 -1.45 -16.85 -11.54
CA MET A 112 -0.51 -15.91 -12.13
C MET A 112 -0.62 -16.17 -13.63
N LEU A 113 -1.11 -15.19 -14.39
CA LEU A 113 -1.14 -15.30 -15.85
C LEU A 113 0.28 -15.64 -16.29
N ASP A 114 0.45 -16.77 -17.00
CA ASP A 114 1.75 -17.32 -17.41
C ASP A 114 2.69 -16.20 -17.90
N GLY A 115 3.81 -16.01 -17.19
CA GLY A 115 4.89 -15.10 -17.58
C GLY A 115 4.94 -13.72 -16.89
N GLN A 116 4.15 -13.45 -15.85
CA GLN A 116 4.26 -12.17 -15.12
C GLN A 116 5.31 -12.19 -13.99
N GLU A 117 6.50 -11.65 -14.29
CA GLU A 117 7.55 -11.33 -13.34
C GLU A 117 7.16 -10.11 -12.47
N GLY A 118 6.34 -10.29 -11.44
CA GLY A 118 5.96 -9.21 -10.52
C GLY A 118 5.33 -7.99 -11.20
N ILE A 119 5.13 -6.91 -10.43
CA ILE A 119 4.87 -5.59 -11.04
C ILE A 119 6.25 -5.04 -11.39
N GLY A 120 6.58 -4.95 -12.68
CA GLY A 120 7.83 -4.31 -13.12
C GLY A 120 7.96 -2.89 -12.57
N TYR A 121 9.16 -2.30 -12.61
CA TYR A 121 9.36 -0.92 -12.17
C TYR A 121 8.38 0.03 -12.88
N HIS A 122 7.59 0.77 -12.10
CA HIS A 122 6.57 1.67 -12.60
C HIS A 122 6.43 2.88 -11.69
N GLN A 123 5.72 3.89 -12.18
CA GLN A 123 5.15 4.95 -11.37
C GLN A 123 3.64 4.77 -11.37
N ASP A 124 3.02 4.71 -10.20
CA ASP A 124 1.56 4.51 -10.10
C ASP A 124 0.76 5.59 -10.83
N PHE A 125 1.32 6.80 -10.90
CA PHE A 125 0.71 7.92 -11.58
C PHE A 125 1.75 8.61 -12.47
N THR A 126 1.57 8.49 -13.78
CA THR A 126 2.29 9.26 -14.81
C THR A 126 1.45 10.44 -15.30
N LEU A 127 0.78 11.12 -14.36
CA LEU A 127 -0.07 12.26 -14.69
C LEU A 127 0.78 13.52 -14.98
N PRO A 128 0.32 14.43 -15.85
CA PRO A 128 1.08 15.60 -16.31
C PRO A 128 1.17 16.73 -15.27
N PHE A 129 1.18 16.41 -13.97
CA PHE A 129 1.32 17.38 -12.87
C PHE A 129 2.80 17.64 -12.51
N HIS A 130 3.70 17.50 -13.48
CA HIS A 130 5.12 17.82 -13.30
C HIS A 130 5.26 19.29 -12.86
N GLY A 131 6.07 19.53 -11.82
CA GLY A 131 6.28 20.85 -11.25
C GLY A 131 5.23 21.34 -10.23
N ALA A 132 4.26 20.52 -9.85
CA ALA A 132 3.41 20.85 -8.70
C ALA A 132 4.29 20.96 -7.44
N PRO A 133 4.15 22.03 -6.62
CA PRO A 133 5.01 22.24 -5.45
C PRO A 133 4.80 21.22 -4.33
N ARG A 134 3.85 20.28 -4.50
CA ARG A 134 3.40 19.30 -3.50
C ARG A 134 2.97 18.01 -4.19
N PRO A 135 3.10 16.85 -3.53
CA PRO A 135 2.58 15.59 -4.05
C PRO A 135 1.05 15.66 -4.23
N PHE A 136 0.56 15.15 -5.35
CA PHE A 136 -0.88 14.99 -5.62
C PHE A 136 -1.43 13.65 -5.09
N TYR A 137 -0.54 12.67 -4.90
CA TYR A 137 -0.81 11.37 -4.30
C TYR A 137 0.26 11.01 -3.29
N LEU A 138 -0.17 10.30 -2.25
CA LEU A 138 0.69 9.70 -1.26
C LEU A 138 0.13 8.31 -0.93
N TRP A 139 0.98 7.29 -1.04
CA TRP A 139 0.65 5.95 -0.59
C TRP A 139 1.15 5.73 0.82
N HIS A 140 0.30 5.13 1.65
CA HIS A 140 0.67 4.57 2.94
C HIS A 140 0.56 3.05 2.85
N PHE A 141 1.71 2.38 2.85
CA PHE A 141 1.77 0.91 2.89
C PHE A 141 2.01 0.46 4.33
N VAL A 142 1.05 -0.30 4.85
CA VAL A 142 1.16 -0.91 6.18
C VAL A 142 1.45 -2.39 6.01
N CYS A 143 2.59 -2.84 6.51
CA CYS A 143 2.97 -4.24 6.49
C CYS A 143 2.24 -4.96 7.61
N LEU A 144 1.44 -5.97 7.25
CA LEU A 144 0.67 -6.77 8.23
C LEU A 144 1.46 -7.96 8.73
N ASP A 145 2.43 -8.41 7.94
CA ASP A 145 3.35 -9.48 8.25
C ASP A 145 4.77 -8.97 8.02
N ASP A 146 5.74 -9.74 8.51
CA ASP A 146 7.15 -9.48 8.21
C ASP A 146 7.39 -9.60 6.71
N VAL A 147 7.76 -8.48 6.09
CA VAL A 147 8.12 -8.43 4.67
C VAL A 147 9.64 -8.40 4.51
N SER A 148 10.13 -9.18 3.55
CA SER A 148 11.52 -9.27 3.16
C SER A 148 11.64 -9.23 1.64
N PRO A 149 12.84 -8.96 1.10
CA PRO A 149 13.07 -9.03 -0.35
C PRO A 149 12.61 -10.36 -0.96
N GLU A 150 12.74 -11.46 -0.23
CA GLU A 150 12.42 -12.82 -0.67
C GLU A 150 10.91 -13.13 -0.67
N ASN A 151 10.11 -12.45 0.15
CA ASN A 151 8.66 -12.71 0.27
C ASN A 151 7.77 -11.61 -0.32
N GLY A 152 8.35 -10.64 -1.03
CA GLY A 152 7.62 -9.64 -1.80
C GLY A 152 7.59 -8.24 -1.19
N ALA A 153 8.60 -7.85 -0.39
CA ALA A 153 8.76 -6.45 0.01
C ALA A 153 8.82 -5.51 -1.22
N THR A 154 8.22 -4.34 -1.09
CA THR A 154 8.24 -3.31 -2.15
C THR A 154 9.64 -2.76 -2.37
N TRP A 155 10.08 -2.76 -3.63
CA TRP A 155 11.33 -2.13 -4.04
C TRP A 155 11.08 -0.69 -4.47
N ILE A 156 11.93 0.23 -3.99
CA ILE A 156 11.82 1.67 -4.29
C ILE A 156 13.17 2.14 -4.84
N ILE A 157 13.13 3.00 -5.88
CA ILE A 157 14.29 3.72 -6.38
C ILE A 157 14.29 5.12 -5.74
N PRO A 158 15.19 5.41 -4.77
CA PRO A 158 15.18 6.70 -4.08
C PRO A 158 15.36 7.88 -5.06
N GLY A 159 14.54 8.91 -4.90
CA GLY A 159 14.57 10.13 -5.70
C GLY A 159 13.96 10.02 -7.11
N SER A 160 13.48 8.84 -7.51
CA SER A 160 12.90 8.62 -8.84
C SER A 160 11.60 9.38 -9.10
N HIS A 161 10.92 9.87 -8.06
CA HIS A 161 9.75 10.75 -8.18
C HIS A 161 10.06 12.10 -8.84
N ARG A 162 11.34 12.51 -8.85
CA ARG A 162 11.85 13.73 -9.49
C ARG A 162 12.40 13.52 -10.89
N ALA A 163 12.33 12.31 -11.46
CA ALA A 163 12.96 12.02 -12.74
C ALA A 163 12.51 12.96 -13.88
N ASN A 164 11.30 13.51 -13.78
CA ASN A 164 10.73 14.44 -14.75
C ASN A 164 11.05 15.92 -14.49
N ASP A 165 11.75 16.26 -13.39
CA ASP A 165 12.16 17.65 -13.08
C ASP A 165 13.44 18.05 -13.85
N LEU A 166 14.09 17.09 -14.52
CA LEU A 166 15.37 17.26 -15.22
C LEU A 166 15.21 17.43 -16.75
N THR A 167 13.98 17.47 -17.25
CA THR A 167 13.63 17.65 -18.67
C THR A 167 12.91 18.96 -18.90
#